data_AF-A0A5M9TWA2-F1
#
_entry.id   AF-A0A5M9TWA2-F1
#
_cell.length_a   1.000
_cell.length_b   1.000
_cell.length_c   1.000
_cell.angle_alpha   90.00
_cell.angle_beta   90.00
_cell.angle_gamma   90.00
#
_symmetry.space_group_name_H-M   'P 1'
#
loop_
_entity.id
_entity.type
_entity.pdbx_description
1 polymer ?
#
loop_
_entity_poly.entity_id
_entity_poly.type
_entity_poly.pdbx_seq_one_letter_code
_entity_poly.pdbx_strand_id
1 'polypeptide(L)' 'MFLIGFIITLFVAAPIVAIWVNIKYFRSEKISCPHCGHSFRLMDGSVKCPKCKTRVTRAASGELVTS' A
#
# COMPACT_ATOMS: atom_id res chain seq x y z
N MET A 1 36.07 17.07 5.87
CA MET A 1 35.75 15.83 5.11
C MET A 1 34.61 15.03 5.75
N PHE A 2 34.66 14.69 7.04
CA PHE A 2 33.64 13.87 7.72
C PHE A 2 32.23 14.47 7.75
N LEU A 3 32.10 15.78 7.98
CA LEU A 3 30.82 16.49 7.99
C LEU A 3 30.11 16.46 6.63
N ILE A 4 30.87 16.64 5.55
CA ILE A 4 30.33 16.63 4.17
C ILE A 4 29.84 15.22 3.81
N GLY A 5 30.61 14.18 4.17
CA GLY A 5 30.19 12.79 3.99
C GLY A 5 28.87 12.47 4.69
N PHE A 6 28.72 12.92 5.94
CA PHE A 6 27.49 12.69 6.72
C PHE A 6 26.26 13.36 6.11
N ILE A 7 26.42 14.60 5.61
CA ILE A 7 25.34 15.34 4.94
C ILE A 7 24.90 14.61 3.66
N ILE A 8 25.85 14.11 2.87
CA ILE A 8 25.55 13.35 1.64
C ILE A 8 24.78 12.06 2.00
N THR A 9 25.19 11.35 3.04
CA THR A 9 24.49 10.12 3.47
C THR A 9 23.05 10.38 3.87
N LEU A 10 22.78 11.46 4.62
CA LEU A 10 21.42 11.83 5.01
C LEU A 10 20.55 12.22 3.80
N PHE A 11 21.14 12.96 2.85
CA PHE A 11 20.45 13.37 1.63
C PHE A 11 20.05 12.20 0.74
N VAL A 12 20.81 11.11 0.76
CA VAL A 12 20.50 9.88 0.01
C VAL A 12 19.54 8.98 0.78
N ALA A 13 19.67 8.91 2.12
CA ALA A 13 18.78 8.09 2.95
C ALA A 13 17.35 8.63 3.02
N ALA A 14 17.18 9.96 3.10
CA ALA A 14 15.87 10.61 3.20
C ALA A 14 14.88 10.25 2.06
N PRO A 15 15.24 10.35 0.76
CA PRO A 15 14.34 9.98 -0.33
C PRO A 15 14.01 8.49 -0.32
N ILE A 16 14.95 7.61 0.07
CA ILE A 16 14.71 6.16 0.18
C ILE A 16 13.60 5.90 1.20
N VAL A 17 13.68 6.53 2.38
CA VAL A 17 12.64 6.40 3.42
C VAL A 17 11.31 6.98 2.95
N ALA A 18 11.32 8.14 2.28
CA ALA A 18 10.10 8.76 1.76
C ALA A 18 9.39 7.87 0.72
N ILE A 19 10.13 7.22 -0.19
CA ILE A 19 9.58 6.29 -1.17
C ILE A 19 8.91 5.09 -0.47
N TRP A 20 9.60 4.49 0.50
CA TRP A 20 9.07 3.36 1.29
C TRP A 20 7.77 3.73 2.01
N VAL A 21 7.73 4.91 2.63
CA VAL A 21 6.56 5.40 3.34
C VAL A 21 5.42 5.65 2.35
N ASN A 22 5.69 6.31 1.22
CA ASN A 22 4.67 6.59 0.21
C ASN A 22 4.05 5.31 -0.38
N ILE A 23 4.86 4.28 -0.67
CA ILE A 23 4.37 2.96 -1.12
C ILE A 23 3.46 2.32 -0.07
N LYS A 24 3.82 2.43 1.22
CA LYS A 24 3.01 1.89 2.32
C LYS A 24 1.69 2.64 2.49
N TYR A 25 1.70 3.97 2.32
CA TYR A 25 0.49 4.80 2.31
C TYR A 25 -0.41 4.47 1.12
N PHE A 26 0.15 4.33 -0.08
CA PHE A 26 -0.59 3.90 -1.27
C PHE A 26 -1.15 2.49 -1.14
N ARG A 27 -0.52 1.63 -0.33
CA ARG A 27 -1.07 0.30 -0.03
C ARG A 27 -2.34 0.34 0.82
N SER A 28 -2.63 1.47 1.47
CA SER A 28 -3.85 1.70 2.27
C SER A 28 -4.98 2.34 1.45
N GLU A 29 -4.92 2.24 0.13
CA GLU A 29 -5.93 2.78 -0.76
C GLU A 29 -7.29 2.14 -0.49
N LYS A 30 -8.31 2.98 -0.35
CA LYS A 30 -9.70 2.54 -0.18
C LYS A 30 -10.10 1.82 -1.47
N ILE A 31 -10.53 0.58 -1.34
CA ILE A 31 -10.78 -0.30 -2.46
C ILE A 31 -12.25 -0.62 -2.53
N SER A 32 -12.79 -0.57 -3.74
CA SER A 32 -14.20 -0.86 -4.01
C SER A 32 -14.34 -2.33 -4.36
N CYS A 33 -15.23 -3.01 -3.66
CA CYS A 33 -15.57 -4.40 -3.91
C CYS A 33 -16.18 -4.53 -5.32
N PRO A 34 -15.60 -5.30 -6.26
CA PRO A 34 -16.14 -5.39 -7.63
C PRO A 34 -17.51 -6.08 -7.68
N HIS A 35 -17.86 -6.85 -6.65
CA HIS A 35 -19.14 -7.56 -6.56
C HIS A 35 -20.30 -6.71 -6.00
N CYS A 36 -20.03 -5.74 -5.13
CA CYS A 36 -21.10 -4.97 -4.46
C CYS A 36 -20.91 -3.45 -4.46
N GLY A 37 -19.82 -2.96 -5.04
CA GLY A 37 -19.48 -1.52 -5.10
C GLY A 37 -19.14 -0.88 -3.75
N HIS A 38 -19.09 -1.64 -2.66
CA HIS A 38 -18.79 -1.10 -1.34
C HIS A 38 -17.31 -0.82 -1.18
N SER A 39 -16.94 0.38 -0.73
CA SER A 39 -15.57 0.79 -0.50
C SER A 39 -15.12 0.48 0.93
N PHE A 40 -13.99 -0.21 1.07
CA PHE A 40 -13.42 -0.58 2.37
C PHE A 40 -11.89 -0.44 2.35
N ARG A 41 -11.24 -0.45 3.52
CA ARG A 41 -9.78 -0.38 3.62
C ARG A 41 -9.21 -1.81 3.67
N LEU A 42 -8.44 -2.20 2.65
CA LEU A 42 -7.66 -3.44 2.67
C LEU A 42 -6.40 -3.20 3.50
N MET A 43 -6.37 -3.63 4.77
CA MET A 43 -5.17 -3.50 5.59
C MET A 43 -4.14 -4.62 5.38
N ASP A 44 -4.55 -5.81 4.92
CA ASP A 44 -3.64 -6.99 4.98
C ASP A 44 -3.79 -8.00 3.82
N GLY A 45 -3.81 -7.52 2.57
CA GLY A 45 -3.68 -8.37 1.37
C GLY A 45 -4.86 -9.30 1.02
N SER A 46 -5.66 -9.74 1.99
CA SER A 46 -6.89 -10.51 1.78
C SER A 46 -7.92 -10.14 2.86
N VAL A 47 -9.06 -9.59 2.45
CA VAL A 47 -10.14 -9.20 3.37
C VAL A 47 -11.48 -9.64 2.77
N LYS A 48 -12.34 -10.21 3.60
CA LYS A 48 -13.74 -10.46 3.21
C LYS A 48 -14.49 -9.14 3.21
N CYS A 49 -15.17 -8.87 2.10
CA CYS A 49 -15.97 -7.68 1.93
C CYS A 49 -17.10 -7.67 2.99
N PRO A 50 -17.22 -6.64 3.85
CA PRO A 50 -18.13 -6.68 5.02
C PRO A 50 -19.62 -6.74 4.63
N LYS A 51 -19.95 -6.31 3.41
CA LYS A 51 -21.33 -6.26 2.91
C LYS A 51 -21.77 -7.56 2.22
N CYS A 52 -20.98 -8.06 1.27
CA CYS A 52 -21.34 -9.24 0.48
C CYS A 52 -20.64 -10.53 0.93
N LYS A 53 -19.74 -10.46 1.92
CA LYS A 53 -18.92 -11.58 2.43
C LYS A 53 -18.01 -12.25 1.38
N THR A 54 -18.00 -11.77 0.13
CA THR A 54 -17.10 -12.19 -0.94
C THR A 54 -15.64 -11.97 -0.52
N ARG A 55 -14.78 -12.95 -0.80
CA ARG A 55 -13.36 -12.85 -0.50
C ARG A 55 -12.71 -11.97 -1.56
N VAL A 56 -12.12 -10.85 -1.14
CA VAL A 56 -11.35 -9.98 -2.03
C VAL A 56 -9.89 -10.17 -1.69
N THR A 57 -9.11 -10.60 -2.68
CA THR A 57 -7.68 -10.81 -2.53
C THR A 57 -6.95 -9.82 -3.43
N ARG A 58 -5.91 -9.18 -2.90
CA ARG A 58 -5.08 -8.28 -3.69
C ARG A 58 -4.08 -9.13 -4.47
N ALA A 59 -4.18 -9.12 -5.80
CA ALA A 59 -3.20 -9.77 -6.65
C ALA A 59 -1.85 -9.04 -6.56
N ALA A 60 -0.75 -9.75 -6.88
CA ALA A 60 0.59 -9.17 -6.89
C ALA A 60 0.74 -8.01 -7.90
N SER A 61 -0.15 -7.94 -8.90
CA SER A 61 -0.27 -6.84 -9.88
C SER A 61 -0.93 -5.58 -9.35
N GLY A 62 -1.48 -5.59 -8.12
CA GLY A 62 -2.25 -4.48 -7.55
C GLY A 62 -3.74 -4.53 -7.90
N GLU A 63 -4.16 -5.45 -8.77
CA GLU A 63 -5.55 -5.64 -9.16
C GLU A 63 -6.34 -6.41 -8.07
N LEU A 64 -7.59 -6.05 -7.89
CA LEU A 64 -8.49 -6.67 -6.90
C LEU A 64 -9.18 -7.87 -7.54
N VAL A 65 -8.79 -9.07 -7.15
CA VAL A 65 -9.42 -10.30 -7.63
C VAL A 65 -10.41 -10.84 -6.59
N THR A 66 -11.62 -11.13 -7.05
CA THR A 66 -12.63 -11.86 -6.27
C THR A 66 -12.64 -13.32 -6.69
N SER A 67 -12.47 -14.22 -5.72
CA SER A 67 -12.61 -15.68 -5.91
C SER A 67 -14.01 -16.16 -5.56
#